data_AF-A0A928ZYQ0-F1
#
_entry.id   AF-A0A928ZYQ0-F1
#
_cell.length_a   1.000
_cell.length_b   1.000
_cell.length_c   1.000
_cell.angle_alpha   90.00
_cell.angle_beta   90.00
_cell.angle_gamma   90.00
#
_symmetry.space_group_name_H-M   'P 1'
#
loop_
_entity.id
_entity.type
_entity.pdbx_description
1 polymer ?
#
loop_
_entity_poly.entity_id
_entity_poly.type
_entity_poly.pdbx_seq_one_letter_code
_entity_poly.pdbx_strand_id
1 'polypeptide(L)'
;MTTISRKQLKLLGASDYLARRLTEELPVAKKVGRAFAYAIESVLSSIDSYGQRSVRIRTRQILATLKLALQQQTSEVEDVSDPMHVLAADILSNHTALEDAIAASKQGEADFYNAHSQWIEQNLIKKNNIVIFSGVR
;
A
#
# COMPACT_ATOMS: atom_id res chain seq x y z
N MET A 1 7.04 -9.52 -25.54
CA MET A 1 6.15 -8.43 -25.08
C MET A 1 5.04 -9.01 -24.23
N THR A 2 5.12 -8.79 -22.92
CA THR A 2 4.09 -9.22 -21.97
C THR A 2 2.92 -8.24 -22.05
N THR A 3 1.70 -8.78 -22.18
CA THR A 3 0.49 -7.97 -22.40
C THR A 3 -0.55 -8.23 -21.33
N ILE A 4 -1.31 -7.21 -20.96
CA ILE A 4 -2.41 -7.30 -20.02
C ILE A 4 -3.71 -6.71 -20.57
N SER A 5 -4.83 -7.34 -20.24
CA SER A 5 -6.17 -6.87 -20.58
C SER A 5 -6.83 -6.08 -19.44
N ARG A 6 -7.82 -5.25 -19.77
CA ARG A 6 -8.65 -4.54 -18.75
C ARG A 6 -9.30 -5.50 -17.75
N LYS A 7 -9.70 -6.70 -18.20
CA LYS A 7 -10.29 -7.72 -17.32
C LYS A 7 -9.29 -8.20 -16.28
N GLN A 8 -8.03 -8.41 -16.67
CA GLN A 8 -6.97 -8.78 -15.74
C GLN A 8 -6.65 -7.64 -14.77
N LEU A 9 -6.61 -6.38 -15.21
CA LEU A 9 -6.45 -5.24 -14.30
C LEU A 9 -7.55 -5.18 -13.23
N LYS A 10 -8.80 -5.49 -13.60
CA LYS A 10 -9.92 -5.56 -12.65
C LYS A 10 -9.76 -6.71 -11.65
N LEU A 11 -9.27 -7.87 -12.08
CA LEU A 11 -8.98 -8.99 -11.18
C LEU A 11 -7.87 -8.65 -10.18
N LEU A 12 -6.91 -7.80 -10.57
CA LEU A 12 -5.87 -7.28 -9.69
C LEU A 12 -6.35 -6.16 -8.75
N GLY A 13 -7.64 -5.85 -8.73
CA GLY A 13 -8.25 -4.88 -7.80
C GLY A 13 -8.52 -3.49 -8.37
N ALA A 14 -8.27 -3.25 -9.66
CA ALA A 14 -8.69 -2.01 -10.30
C ALA A 14 -10.22 -1.92 -10.40
N SER A 15 -10.80 -0.76 -10.09
CA SER A 15 -12.20 -0.49 -10.44
C SER A 15 -12.37 -0.41 -11.96
N ASP A 16 -13.60 -0.56 -12.46
CA ASP A 16 -13.87 -0.47 -13.90
C ASP A 16 -13.45 0.88 -14.48
N TYR A 17 -13.72 1.97 -13.73
CA TYR A 17 -13.26 3.31 -14.07
C TYR A 17 -11.73 3.40 -14.12
N LEU A 18 -11.03 2.86 -13.11
CA LEU A 18 -9.57 2.92 -13.05
C LEU A 18 -8.94 2.13 -14.19
N ALA A 19 -9.42 0.92 -14.45
CA ALA A 19 -8.93 0.08 -15.53
C ALA A 19 -9.14 0.74 -16.91
N ARG A 20 -10.30 1.38 -17.12
CA ARG A 20 -10.54 2.17 -18.34
C ARG A 20 -9.59 3.35 -18.41
N ARG A 21 -9.44 4.12 -17.33
CA ARG A 21 -8.63 5.33 -17.33
C ARG A 21 -7.15 5.05 -17.59
N LEU A 22 -6.62 3.97 -17.03
CA LEU A 22 -5.23 3.53 -17.25
C LEU A 22 -4.96 2.99 -18.66
N THR A 23 -5.99 2.75 -19.47
CA THR A 23 -5.86 2.13 -20.79
C THR A 23 -6.62 2.88 -21.89
N GLU A 24 -7.06 4.11 -21.61
CA GLU A 24 -7.84 4.94 -22.53
C GLU A 24 -6.95 5.56 -23.61
N GLU A 25 -5.76 6.02 -23.20
CA GLU A 25 -4.79 6.69 -24.07
C GLU A 25 -3.68 5.75 -24.58
N LEU A 26 -3.76 4.45 -24.23
CA LEU A 26 -2.72 3.49 -24.56
C LEU A 26 -2.96 2.83 -25.93
N PRO A 27 -1.90 2.64 -26.74
CA PRO A 27 -2.01 1.87 -27.97
C PRO A 27 -2.34 0.41 -27.65
N VAL A 28 -3.23 -0.17 -28.44
CA VAL A 28 -3.58 -1.59 -28.33
C VAL A 28 -2.40 -2.41 -28.86
N ALA A 29 -1.77 -3.20 -27.99
CA ALA A 29 -0.65 -4.06 -28.36
C ALA A 29 -1.11 -5.33 -29.07
N LYS A 30 -2.22 -5.93 -28.61
CA LYS A 30 -2.78 -7.14 -29.21
C LYS A 30 -4.30 -7.21 -29.00
N LYS A 31 -5.03 -7.73 -29.98
CA LYS A 31 -6.44 -8.09 -29.81
C LYS A 31 -6.53 -9.57 -29.45
N VAL A 32 -7.14 -9.89 -28.31
CA VAL A 32 -7.36 -11.25 -27.83
C VAL A 32 -8.86 -11.51 -27.84
N GLY A 33 -9.37 -12.06 -28.94
CA GLY A 33 -10.81 -12.26 -29.17
C GLY A 33 -11.58 -10.94 -29.18
N ARG A 34 -12.49 -10.76 -28.21
CA ARG A 34 -13.26 -9.51 -28.01
C ARG A 34 -12.55 -8.50 -27.10
N ALA A 35 -11.44 -8.88 -26.47
CA ALA A 35 -10.71 -8.03 -25.53
C ALA A 35 -9.48 -7.38 -26.19
N PHE A 36 -9.19 -6.16 -25.78
CA PHE A 36 -7.95 -5.47 -26.11
C PHE A 36 -6.92 -5.73 -25.01
N ALA A 37 -5.70 -6.06 -25.42
CA ALA A 37 -4.54 -6.22 -24.57
C ALA A 37 -3.53 -5.10 -24.86
N TYR A 38 -2.95 -4.60 -23.78
CA TYR A 38 -2.03 -3.46 -23.76
C TYR A 38 -0.67 -3.96 -23.27
N ALA A 39 0.41 -3.33 -23.73
CA ALA A 39 1.74 -3.65 -23.23
C ALA A 39 1.84 -3.28 -21.74
N ILE A 40 2.41 -4.17 -20.92
CA ILE A 40 2.52 -3.94 -19.46
C ILE A 40 3.32 -2.67 -19.16
N GLU A 41 4.42 -2.43 -19.88
CA GLU A 41 5.25 -1.23 -19.75
C GLU A 41 4.47 0.08 -19.96
N SER A 42 3.58 0.09 -20.96
CA SER A 42 2.72 1.25 -21.23
C SER A 42 1.70 1.46 -20.11
N VAL A 43 1.16 0.37 -19.55
CA VAL A 43 0.24 0.43 -18.40
C VAL A 43 0.96 0.93 -17.14
N LEU A 44 2.19 0.48 -16.88
CA LEU A 44 3.03 0.97 -15.78
C LEU A 44 3.28 2.47 -15.90
N SER A 45 3.63 2.94 -17.11
CA SER A 45 3.82 4.37 -17.39
C SER A 45 2.53 5.17 -17.16
N SER A 46 1.37 4.61 -17.52
CA SER A 46 0.07 5.23 -17.25
C SER A 46 -0.28 5.27 -15.76
N ILE A 47 0.11 4.25 -14.99
CA ILE A 47 -0.08 4.22 -13.53
C ILE A 47 0.72 5.33 -12.88
N ASP A 48 1.98 5.50 -13.26
CA ASP A 48 2.85 6.55 -12.71
C ASP A 48 2.32 7.95 -13.05
N SER A 49 1.94 8.16 -14.32
CA SER A 49 1.35 9.42 -14.77
C SER A 49 0.03 9.75 -14.06
N TYR A 50 -0.78 8.73 -13.75
CA TYR A 50 -2.03 8.91 -13.02
C TYR A 50 -1.80 9.14 -11.52
N GLY A 51 -0.80 8.49 -10.93
CA GLY A 51 -0.41 8.61 -9.53
C GLY A 51 0.22 9.96 -9.16
N GLN A 52 0.84 10.65 -10.12
CA GLN A 52 1.37 12.02 -9.96
C GLN A 52 0.27 13.07 -9.75
N ARG A 53 -0.99 12.75 -10.10
CA ARG A 53 -2.13 13.66 -9.90
C ARG A 53 -2.56 13.67 -8.43
N SER A 54 -3.37 14.66 -8.05
CA SER A 54 -4.05 14.64 -6.76
C SER A 54 -5.11 13.54 -6.76
N VAL A 55 -4.76 12.36 -6.25
CA VAL A 55 -5.64 11.20 -6.12
C VAL A 55 -5.87 10.86 -4.65
N ARG A 56 -7.04 10.31 -4.35
CA ARG A 56 -7.38 9.85 -2.99
C ARG A 56 -6.39 8.79 -2.51
N ILE A 57 -6.13 8.77 -1.20
CA ILE A 57 -5.18 7.83 -0.54
C ILE A 57 -5.47 6.37 -0.92
N ARG A 58 -6.73 5.94 -0.84
CA ARG A 58 -7.13 4.57 -1.21
C ARG A 58 -6.83 4.23 -2.68
N THR A 59 -6.98 5.19 -3.59
CA THR A 59 -6.65 5.01 -5.00
C THR A 59 -5.14 4.86 -5.19
N ARG A 60 -4.34 5.62 -4.45
CA ARG A 60 -2.88 5.50 -4.46
C ARG A 60 -2.40 4.12 -3.99
N GLN A 61 -3.03 3.57 -2.94
CA GLN A 61 -2.75 2.21 -2.48
C GLN A 61 -3.05 1.18 -3.58
N ILE A 62 -4.21 1.26 -4.23
CA ILE A 62 -4.58 0.37 -5.35
C ILE A 62 -3.56 0.48 -6.50
N LEU A 63 -3.13 1.70 -6.85
CA LEU A 63 -2.13 1.91 -7.90
C LEU A 63 -0.78 1.27 -7.54
N ALA A 64 -0.34 1.39 -6.28
CA ALA A 64 0.89 0.77 -5.81
C ALA A 64 0.81 -0.77 -5.86
N THR A 65 -0.31 -1.36 -5.43
CA THR A 65 -0.54 -2.81 -5.53
C THR A 65 -0.55 -3.29 -6.98
N LEU A 66 -1.21 -2.57 -7.88
CA LEU A 66 -1.22 -2.87 -9.30
C LEU A 66 0.18 -2.81 -9.90
N LYS A 67 0.95 -1.77 -9.58
CA LYS A 67 2.32 -1.59 -10.07
C LYS A 67 3.20 -2.77 -9.68
N LEU A 68 3.14 -3.18 -8.42
CA LEU A 68 3.93 -4.30 -7.89
C LEU A 68 3.55 -5.64 -8.56
N ALA A 69 2.25 -5.91 -8.71
CA ALA A 69 1.78 -7.12 -9.39
C ALA A 69 2.21 -7.20 -10.86
N LEU A 70 2.18 -6.05 -11.57
CA LEU A 70 2.62 -5.96 -12.96
C LEU A 70 4.14 -6.10 -13.13
N GLN A 71 4.91 -5.57 -12.18
CA GLN A 71 6.37 -5.73 -12.16
C GLN A 71 6.77 -7.18 -11.94
N GLN A 72 6.12 -7.88 -11.00
CA GLN A 72 6.35 -9.33 -10.78
C GLN A 72 6.09 -10.16 -12.05
N GLN A 73 5.03 -9.85 -12.81
CA GLN A 73 4.74 -10.50 -14.09
C GLN A 73 5.76 -10.20 -15.19
N THR A 74 6.55 -9.14 -15.03
CA THR A 74 7.60 -8.75 -15.99
C THR A 74 8.95 -9.35 -15.59
N SER A 75 9.20 -9.53 -14.29
CA SER A 75 10.42 -10.11 -13.72
C SER A 75 10.51 -11.64 -13.85
N GLU A 76 9.42 -12.34 -14.19
CA GLU A 76 9.40 -13.80 -14.35
C GLU A 76 10.11 -14.30 -15.65
N VAL A 77 10.84 -13.43 -16.37
CA VAL A 77 11.50 -13.74 -17.66
C VAL A 77 13.03 -13.60 -17.64
N GLU A 78 13.66 -13.28 -16.51
CA GLU A 78 15.13 -13.36 -16.38
C GLU A 78 15.53 -14.51 -15.45
N ASP A 79 15.76 -15.68 -16.05
CA ASP A 79 16.29 -16.86 -15.38
C ASP A 79 17.85 -16.84 -15.40
N VAL A 80 18.46 -17.09 -14.24
CA VAL A 80 19.85 -17.54 -13.99
C VAL A 80 21.04 -16.69 -14.50
N SER A 81 21.44 -15.67 -13.74
CA SER A 81 22.87 -15.35 -13.52
C SER A 81 23.03 -14.47 -12.26
N ASP A 82 23.70 -14.99 -11.24
CA ASP A 82 23.80 -14.44 -9.88
C ASP A 82 24.11 -12.93 -9.75
N PRO A 83 23.32 -12.22 -8.89
CA PRO A 83 23.83 -11.15 -8.02
C PRO A 83 23.29 -11.28 -6.57
N MET A 84 23.16 -12.51 -6.06
CA MET A 84 22.53 -12.86 -4.77
C MET A 84 23.34 -12.48 -3.49
N HIS A 85 24.19 -11.45 -3.50
CA HIS A 85 24.97 -11.08 -2.29
C HIS A 85 24.95 -9.60 -1.87
N VAL A 86 24.33 -8.69 -2.63
CA VAL A 86 24.39 -7.25 -2.29
C VAL A 86 23.00 -6.63 -2.01
N LEU A 87 21.91 -7.12 -2.62
CA LEU A 87 20.57 -6.57 -2.36
C LEU A 87 19.87 -7.11 -1.09
N ALA A 88 20.24 -8.30 -0.61
CA ALA A 88 19.58 -8.89 0.54
C ALA A 88 19.81 -8.08 1.83
N ALA A 89 20.98 -7.45 2.00
CA ALA A 89 21.28 -6.64 3.19
C ALA A 89 20.49 -5.32 3.22
N ASP A 90 20.29 -4.70 2.05
CA ASP A 90 19.63 -3.40 1.94
C ASP A 90 18.10 -3.53 2.00
N ILE A 91 17.54 -4.65 1.52
CA ILE A 91 16.13 -4.97 1.70
C ILE A 91 15.83 -5.34 3.15
N LEU A 92 16.74 -6.05 3.83
CA LEU A 92 16.57 -6.41 5.24
C LEU A 92 16.66 -5.18 6.16
N SER A 93 17.59 -4.23 5.90
CA SER A 93 17.71 -2.99 6.70
C SER A 93 16.49 -2.07 6.55
N ASN A 94 15.91 -2.00 5.35
CA ASN A 94 14.71 -1.22 5.10
C ASN A 94 13.46 -1.87 5.71
N HIS A 95 13.41 -3.21 5.80
CA HIS A 95 12.32 -3.92 6.47
C HIS A 95 12.35 -3.71 7.99
N THR A 96 13.53 -3.76 8.62
CA THR A 96 13.67 -3.47 10.06
C THR A 96 13.31 -2.03 10.38
N ALA A 97 13.70 -1.07 9.55
CA ALA A 97 13.33 0.34 9.73
C ALA A 97 11.81 0.58 9.63
N LEU A 98 11.11 -0.17 8.77
CA LEU A 98 9.66 -0.12 8.67
C LEU A 98 8.97 -0.76 9.87
N GLU A 99 9.49 -1.88 10.37
CA GLU A 99 8.97 -2.55 11.57
C GLU A 99 9.13 -1.67 12.82
N ASP A 100 10.28 -1.00 12.97
CA ASP A 100 10.52 -0.05 14.07
C ASP A 100 9.60 1.17 13.97
N ALA A 101 9.35 1.69 12.76
CA ALA A 101 8.41 2.78 12.56
C ALA A 101 6.96 2.39 12.87
N ILE A 102 6.55 1.16 12.53
CA ILE A 102 5.23 0.61 12.87
C ILE A 102 5.11 0.38 14.38
N ALA A 103 6.16 -0.12 15.03
CA ALA A 103 6.21 -0.30 16.47
C ALA A 103 6.11 1.04 17.22
N ALA A 104 6.86 2.05 16.78
CA ALA A 104 6.81 3.40 17.32
C ALA A 104 5.43 4.05 17.14
N SER A 105 4.78 3.85 15.99
CA SER A 105 3.41 4.34 15.76
C SER A 105 2.38 3.66 16.67
N LYS A 106 2.50 2.34 16.90
CA LYS A 106 1.63 1.60 17.82
C LYS A 106 1.86 2.02 19.27
N GLN A 107 3.10 2.28 19.66
CA GLN A 107 3.43 2.77 20.99
C GLN A 107 2.85 4.17 21.21
N GLY A 108 2.99 5.08 20.23
CA GLY A 108 2.39 6.41 20.30
C GLY A 108 0.86 6.40 20.39
N GLU A 109 0.20 5.46 19.71
CA GLU A 109 -1.24 5.25 19.82
C GLU A 109 -1.64 4.73 21.22
N ALA A 110 -0.90 3.76 21.76
CA ALA A 110 -1.11 3.24 23.12
C ALA A 110 -0.87 4.32 24.20
N ASP A 111 0.17 5.14 24.04
CA ASP A 111 0.50 6.24 24.94
C ASP A 111 -0.59 7.34 24.89
N PHE A 112 -1.15 7.61 23.70
CA PHE A 112 -2.29 8.52 23.56
C PHE A 112 -3.54 8.01 24.30
N TYR A 113 -3.90 6.73 24.15
CA TYR A 113 -5.05 6.15 24.88
C TYR A 113 -4.82 6.13 26.39
N ASN A 114 -3.59 5.87 26.85
CA ASN A 114 -3.26 5.87 28.27
C ASN A 114 -3.29 7.29 28.87
N ALA A 115 -2.69 8.26 28.18
CA ALA A 115 -2.73 9.67 28.58
C ALA A 115 -4.17 10.23 28.58
N HIS A 116 -4.99 9.84 27.61
CA HIS A 116 -6.39 10.24 27.55
C HIS A 116 -7.20 9.62 28.71
N SER A 117 -6.97 8.35 29.03
CA SER A 117 -7.62 7.68 30.17
C SER A 117 -7.23 8.32 31.50
N GLN A 118 -5.95 8.62 31.72
CA GLN A 118 -5.49 9.32 32.93
C GLN A 118 -6.06 10.74 33.03
N TRP A 119 -6.17 11.46 31.90
CA TRP A 119 -6.81 12.77 31.87
C TRP A 119 -8.29 12.67 32.27
N ILE A 120 -9.01 11.67 31.77
CA ILE A 120 -10.42 11.42 32.14
C ILE A 120 -10.51 11.14 33.65
N GLU A 121 -9.71 10.23 34.19
CA GLU A 121 -9.70 9.89 35.62
C GLU A 121 -9.41 11.11 36.50
N GLN A 122 -8.37 11.89 36.19
CA GLN A 122 -8.02 13.10 36.95
C GLN A 122 -9.12 14.16 36.90
N ASN A 123 -9.83 14.30 35.77
CA ASN A 123 -10.94 15.24 35.66
C ASN A 123 -12.21 14.74 36.35
N LEU A 124 -12.48 13.43 36.37
CA LEU A 124 -13.56 12.85 37.16
C LEU A 124 -13.31 13.01 38.68
N ILE A 125 -12.07 12.80 39.13
CA ILE A 125 -11.67 13.00 40.54
C ILE A 125 -11.76 14.47 40.95
N LYS A 126 -11.46 15.42 40.05
CA LYS A 126 -11.58 16.87 40.35
C LYS A 126 -13.02 17.38 40.37
N LYS A 127 -13.93 16.78 39.60
CA LYS A 127 -15.36 17.20 39.55
C LYS A 127 -16.20 16.58 40.65
N ASN A 128 -15.86 15.37 41.09
CA ASN A 128 -16.54 14.69 42.18
C ASN A 128 -15.53 14.57 43.32
N ASN A 129 -15.70 15.33 44.40
CA ASN A 129 -14.89 15.30 45.63
C ASN A 129 -14.96 13.94 46.36
N ILE A 130 -14.64 12.85 45.68
CA ILE A 130 -14.74 11.47 46.14
C ILE A 130 -13.34 11.05 46.55
N VAL A 131 -13.14 10.98 47.87
CA VAL A 131 -12.02 10.31 48.50
C VAL A 131 -12.16 8.82 48.22
N ILE A 132 -11.36 8.26 47.31
CA ILE A 132 -11.27 6.82 47.13
C ILE A 132 -10.24 6.29 48.12
N PHE A 133 -10.70 5.89 49.30
CA PHE A 133 -9.98 4.93 50.13
C PHE A 133 -10.17 3.55 49.49
N SER A 134 -9.13 3.03 48.83
CA SER A 134 -9.00 1.57 48.67
C SER A 134 -7.67 1.16 49.29
N GLY A 135 -7.78 0.73 50.54
CA GLY A 135 -6.68 0.27 51.36
C GLY A 135 -6.10 -1.07 50.90
N VAL A 136 -4.83 -1.20 51.24
CA VAL A 136 -4.08 -2.40 51.59
C VAL A 136 -4.95 -3.62 51.89
N ARG A 137 -4.77 -4.68 51.08
CA ARG A 137 -4.52 -6.03 51.57
C ARG A 137 -3.76 -6.83 50.52
#